data_AF-A0A6J1LRN6-F1
#
_entry.id   AF-A0A6J1LRN6-F1
#
_cell.length_a   1.000
_cell.length_b   1.000
_cell.length_c   1.000
_cell.angle_alpha   90.00
_cell.angle_beta   90.00
_cell.angle_gamma   90.00
#
_symmetry.space_group_name_H-M   'P 1'
#
loop_
_entity.id
_entity.type
_entity.pdbx_description
1 polymer ?
#
loop_
_entity_poly.entity_id
_entity_poly.type
_entity_poly.pdbx_seq_one_letter_code
_entity_poly.pdbx_strand_id
1 'polypeptide(L)'
;MNHRDPAYDAYRKARRKFSLIVYLLLVLWLILALGQWLMVTLIESMRDMFLDKYYISIVAFLLAILLFAVFLFVEKIRWKAAAAIILSILIVELQIIGSFTLIARTKWVPVIIFFFVCVVLIVIFVIIGIFLPQKLDLTLHVALLFIVAFLFLLIAVYFLMLHFIEPAILPYAYILFQIPITITMMFFVMYHAQTINGSRFAEMRLHDYCLGSLILFHDFLIIYWLTLYWQFFGTLMGPPYWDDLMITTTSTTIAHAAQAKFNPVYDMDAFKLNDFFNMRHRKFRHKIKSNDETTEIPITLDFMKDDMSTDPNPSKDKWPYFFEPDANEKDIPLKDPDQSAQEYVLEPDKSMAN
;
A
#
# COMPACT_ATOMS: atom_id res chain seq x y z
N MET A 1 -44.14 21.81 -7.84
CA MET A 1 -43.09 22.84 -7.75
C MET A 1 -41.97 22.30 -6.87
N ASN A 2 -40.79 22.02 -7.44
CA ASN A 2 -39.62 21.53 -6.70
C ASN A 2 -39.01 22.71 -5.93
N HIS A 3 -39.30 22.83 -4.63
CA HIS A 3 -38.53 23.69 -3.74
C HIS A 3 -37.12 23.10 -3.64
N ARG A 4 -36.20 23.51 -4.52
CA ARG A 4 -34.78 23.26 -4.31
C ARG A 4 -34.35 24.12 -3.15
N ASP A 5 -33.96 23.47 -2.06
CA ASP A 5 -33.38 24.14 -0.92
C ASP A 5 -32.05 24.83 -1.36
N PRO A 6 -31.96 26.17 -1.31
CA PRO A 6 -30.75 26.88 -1.70
C PRO A 6 -29.53 26.47 -0.86
N ALA A 7 -29.72 26.01 0.38
CA ALA A 7 -28.63 25.51 1.23
C ALA A 7 -28.06 24.20 0.68
N TYR A 8 -28.93 23.28 0.24
CA TYR A 8 -28.52 22.02 -0.38
C TYR A 8 -27.76 22.23 -1.70
N ASP A 9 -28.23 23.17 -2.53
CA ASP A 9 -27.55 23.52 -3.78
C ASP A 9 -26.16 24.16 -3.52
N ALA A 10 -26.02 24.97 -2.45
CA ALA A 10 -24.74 25.55 -2.04
C ALA A 10 -23.76 24.47 -1.56
N TYR A 11 -24.21 23.55 -0.69
CA TYR A 11 -23.41 22.40 -0.24
C TYR A 11 -22.90 21.58 -1.43
N ARG A 12 -23.79 21.20 -2.36
CA ARG A 12 -23.44 20.38 -3.53
C ARG A 12 -22.39 21.07 -4.41
N LYS A 13 -22.49 22.39 -4.61
CA LYS A 13 -21.50 23.17 -5.36
C LYS A 13 -20.15 23.17 -4.65
N ALA A 14 -20.12 23.40 -3.34
CA ALA A 14 -18.89 23.40 -2.55
C ALA A 14 -18.20 22.03 -2.60
N ARG A 15 -18.97 20.94 -2.46
CA ARG A 15 -18.47 19.56 -2.51
C ARG A 15 -17.90 19.19 -3.88
N ARG A 16 -18.56 19.59 -4.97
CA ARG A 16 -18.07 19.38 -6.34
C ARG A 16 -16.76 20.14 -6.60
N LYS A 17 -16.65 21.37 -6.11
CA LYS A 17 -15.41 22.16 -6.21
C LYS A 17 -14.28 21.48 -5.46
N PHE A 18 -14.56 21.01 -4.24
CA PHE A 18 -13.60 20.28 -3.42
C PHE A 18 -13.11 19.00 -4.10
N SER A 19 -14.01 18.13 -4.57
CA SER A 19 -13.59 16.88 -5.21
C SER A 19 -12.80 17.13 -6.50
N LEU A 20 -13.16 18.15 -7.29
CA LEU A 20 -12.38 18.56 -8.45
C LEU A 20 -10.94 18.96 -8.07
N ILE A 21 -10.76 19.77 -7.02
CA ILE A 21 -9.44 20.18 -6.55
C ILE A 21 -8.61 18.96 -6.12
N VAL A 22 -9.22 18.02 -5.36
CA VAL A 22 -8.55 16.79 -4.93
C VAL A 22 -8.03 15.97 -6.12
N TYR A 23 -8.88 15.73 -7.12
CA TYR A 23 -8.48 14.95 -8.30
C TYR A 23 -7.49 15.70 -9.19
N LEU A 24 -7.57 17.02 -9.28
CA LEU A 24 -6.58 17.83 -10.01
C LEU A 24 -5.20 17.75 -9.34
N LEU A 25 -5.15 17.88 -8.00
CA LEU A 25 -3.90 17.68 -7.25
C LEU A 25 -3.35 16.26 -7.45
N LEU A 26 -4.19 15.24 -7.41
CA LEU A 26 -3.76 13.86 -7.70
C LEU A 26 -3.10 13.76 -9.09
N VAL A 27 -3.72 14.32 -10.13
CA VAL A 27 -3.15 14.34 -11.49
C VAL A 27 -1.80 15.07 -11.51
N LEU A 28 -1.67 16.18 -10.78
CA LEU A 28 -0.39 16.89 -10.66
C LEU A 28 0.69 16.02 -10.01
N TRP A 29 0.37 15.30 -8.93
CA TRP A 29 1.29 14.36 -8.27
C TRP A 29 1.71 13.20 -9.18
N LEU A 30 0.76 12.67 -9.97
CA LEU A 30 1.03 11.62 -10.95
C LEU A 30 1.98 12.09 -12.06
N ILE A 31 1.76 13.29 -12.61
CA ILE A 31 2.65 13.88 -13.63
C ILE A 31 4.05 14.11 -13.08
N LEU A 32 4.15 14.65 -11.86
CA LEU A 32 5.42 14.88 -11.17
C LEU A 32 6.18 13.55 -10.97
N ALA A 33 5.50 12.52 -10.46
CA ALA A 33 6.08 11.19 -10.26
C ALA A 33 6.57 10.57 -11.57
N LEU A 34 5.74 10.56 -12.60
CA LEU A 34 6.11 10.02 -13.92
C LEU A 34 7.31 10.77 -14.51
N GLY A 35 7.30 12.11 -14.45
CA GLY A 35 8.39 12.94 -14.97
C GLY A 35 9.73 12.62 -14.30
N GLN A 36 9.76 12.55 -12.96
CA GLN A 36 10.98 12.22 -12.23
C GLN A 36 11.43 10.76 -12.42
N TRP A 37 10.50 9.80 -12.47
CA TRP A 37 10.82 8.39 -12.74
C TRP A 37 11.37 8.17 -14.15
N LEU A 38 10.84 8.88 -15.15
CA LEU A 38 11.39 8.87 -16.50
C LEU A 38 12.78 9.51 -16.54
N MET A 39 13.00 10.60 -15.79
CA MET A 39 14.31 11.21 -15.66
C MET A 39 15.34 10.18 -15.15
N VAL A 40 15.01 9.42 -14.10
CA VAL A 40 15.88 8.38 -13.51
C VAL A 40 16.14 7.22 -14.47
N THR A 41 15.15 6.79 -15.27
CA THR A 41 15.33 5.65 -16.20
C THR A 41 16.01 6.02 -17.51
N LEU A 42 15.90 7.27 -17.97
CA LEU A 42 16.50 7.74 -19.22
C LEU A 42 17.94 8.25 -19.06
N ILE A 43 18.30 8.77 -17.89
CA ILE A 43 19.63 9.33 -17.63
C ILE A 43 20.47 8.32 -16.86
N GLU A 44 21.43 7.70 -17.55
CA GLU A 44 22.28 6.63 -17.01
C GLU A 44 23.02 7.05 -15.74
N SER A 45 23.56 8.27 -15.69
CA SER A 45 24.28 8.76 -14.52
C SER A 45 23.41 8.85 -13.27
N MET A 46 22.12 9.17 -13.41
CA MET A 46 21.20 9.17 -12.27
C MET A 46 20.78 7.77 -11.89
N ARG A 47 20.53 6.90 -12.87
CA ARG A 47 20.25 5.48 -12.65
C ARG A 47 21.36 4.85 -11.80
N ASP A 48 22.62 5.01 -12.21
CA ASP A 48 23.77 4.44 -11.53
C ASP A 48 23.95 5.03 -10.12
N MET A 49 23.73 6.34 -9.96
CA MET A 49 23.77 6.98 -8.65
C MET A 49 22.76 6.37 -7.66
N PHE A 50 21.53 6.09 -8.09
CA PHE A 50 20.49 5.52 -7.21
C PHE A 50 20.59 4.00 -7.03
N LEU A 51 21.36 3.32 -7.88
CA LEU A 51 21.74 1.92 -7.67
C LEU A 51 22.88 1.79 -6.67
N ASP A 52 23.90 2.65 -6.76
CA ASP A 52 25.04 2.69 -5.84
C ASP A 52 24.62 3.21 -4.44
N LYS A 53 23.88 4.32 -4.40
CA LYS A 53 23.44 4.99 -3.16
C LYS A 53 21.99 4.68 -2.81
N TYR A 54 21.60 3.41 -2.88
CA TYR A 54 20.21 2.98 -2.68
C TYR A 54 19.62 3.36 -1.30
N TYR A 55 20.46 3.52 -0.29
CA TYR A 55 20.06 3.93 1.05
C TYR A 55 19.40 5.33 1.08
N ILE A 56 19.70 6.22 0.12
CA ILE A 56 19.07 7.54 0.01
C ILE A 56 17.56 7.39 -0.18
N SER A 57 17.13 6.51 -1.08
CA SER A 57 15.71 6.23 -1.31
C SER A 57 15.06 5.62 -0.07
N ILE A 58 15.73 4.71 0.63
CA ILE A 58 15.17 4.12 1.87
C ILE A 58 14.93 5.20 2.94
N VAL A 59 15.91 6.07 3.18
CA VAL A 59 15.79 7.15 4.16
C VAL A 59 14.69 8.14 3.76
N ALA A 60 14.63 8.53 2.47
CA ALA A 60 13.58 9.41 1.96
C ALA A 60 12.18 8.80 2.15
N PHE A 61 12.02 7.50 1.85
CA PHE A 61 10.76 6.78 2.03
C PHE A 61 10.31 6.74 3.50
N LEU A 62 11.21 6.40 4.42
CA LEU A 62 10.90 6.37 5.86
C LEU A 62 10.50 7.75 6.38
N LEU A 63 11.23 8.80 5.94
CA LEU A 63 10.89 10.18 6.29
C LEU A 63 9.53 10.60 5.70
N ALA A 64 9.22 10.18 4.48
CA ALA A 64 7.94 10.45 3.83
C ALA A 64 6.77 9.86 4.61
N ILE A 65 6.86 8.59 5.02
CA ILE A 65 5.83 7.92 5.82
C ILE A 65 5.67 8.61 7.18
N LEU A 66 6.77 8.95 7.85
CA LEU A 66 6.72 9.65 9.13
C LEU A 66 6.01 11.00 9.01
N LEU A 67 6.38 11.80 8.00
CA LEU A 67 5.74 13.09 7.73
C LEU A 67 4.26 12.93 7.36
N PHE A 68 3.91 11.89 6.59
CA PHE A 68 2.53 11.58 6.27
C PHE A 68 1.71 11.20 7.50
N ALA A 69 2.26 10.38 8.42
CA ALA A 69 1.63 10.06 9.69
C ALA A 69 1.40 11.31 10.55
N VAL A 70 2.39 12.20 10.64
CA VAL A 70 2.24 13.50 11.33
C VAL A 70 1.15 14.34 10.66
N PHE A 71 1.09 14.37 9.33
CA PHE A 71 0.06 15.10 8.58
C PHE A 71 -1.35 14.53 8.79
N LEU A 72 -1.47 13.21 8.97
CA LEU A 72 -2.73 12.54 9.28
C LEU A 72 -3.25 12.88 10.67
N PHE A 73 -2.40 12.79 11.71
CA PHE A 73 -2.81 12.96 13.10
C PHE A 73 -2.86 14.41 13.57
N VAL A 74 -1.99 15.29 13.05
CA VAL A 74 -1.89 16.67 13.52
C VAL A 74 -2.81 17.58 12.72
N GLU A 75 -4.08 17.59 13.11
CA GLU A 75 -5.12 18.40 12.47
C GLU A 75 -4.74 19.89 12.36
N LYS A 76 -4.08 20.45 13.38
CA LYS A 76 -3.64 21.85 13.44
C LYS A 76 -2.75 22.27 12.27
N ILE A 77 -1.95 21.36 11.71
CA ILE A 77 -1.09 21.64 10.55
C ILE A 77 -1.93 21.78 9.28
N ARG A 78 -3.00 20.98 9.14
CA ARG A 78 -3.89 20.99 7.97
C ARG A 78 -4.75 22.24 7.86
N TRP A 79 -5.12 22.83 9.00
CA TRP A 79 -5.92 24.07 9.03
C TRP A 79 -5.23 25.27 8.35
N LYS A 80 -3.89 25.33 8.37
CA LYS A 80 -3.13 26.38 7.69
C LYS A 80 -2.85 25.97 6.24
N ALA A 81 -3.61 26.51 5.30
CA ALA A 81 -3.54 26.14 3.89
C ALA A 81 -2.11 26.14 3.31
N ALA A 82 -1.31 27.17 3.58
CA ALA A 82 0.08 27.24 3.12
C ALA A 82 0.95 26.11 3.71
N ALA A 83 0.84 25.84 5.00
CA ALA A 83 1.58 24.76 5.65
C ALA A 83 1.16 23.38 5.12
N ALA A 84 -0.13 23.17 4.90
CA ALA A 84 -0.67 21.94 4.34
C ALA A 84 -0.13 21.68 2.92
N ILE A 85 -0.08 22.70 2.07
CA ILE A 85 0.45 22.59 0.71
C ILE A 85 1.95 22.30 0.72
N ILE A 86 2.74 23.06 1.48
CA ILE A 86 4.21 22.87 1.56
C ILE A 86 4.53 21.47 2.05
N LEU A 87 3.86 21.02 3.12
CA LEU A 87 4.08 19.69 3.67
C LEU A 87 3.62 18.59 2.71
N SER A 88 2.54 18.81 1.96
CA SER A 88 2.10 17.85 0.94
C SER A 88 3.11 17.70 -0.20
N ILE A 89 3.66 18.82 -0.70
CA ILE A 89 4.73 18.79 -1.71
C ILE A 89 5.93 18.02 -1.16
N LEU A 90 6.36 18.31 0.07
CA LEU A 90 7.48 17.62 0.70
C LEU A 90 7.23 16.10 0.83
N ILE A 91 6.03 15.69 1.25
CA ILE A 91 5.66 14.27 1.34
C ILE A 91 5.72 13.61 -0.03
N VAL A 92 5.14 14.23 -1.07
CA VAL A 92 5.12 13.68 -2.43
C VAL A 92 6.53 13.55 -2.99
N GLU A 93 7.36 14.58 -2.89
CA GLU A 93 8.75 14.56 -3.36
C GLU A 93 9.55 13.45 -2.66
N LEU A 94 9.44 13.32 -1.33
CA LEU A 94 10.14 12.27 -0.60
C LEU A 94 9.63 10.86 -0.97
N GLN A 95 8.35 10.68 -1.25
CA GLN A 95 7.83 9.39 -1.74
C GLN A 95 8.35 9.03 -3.13
N ILE A 96 8.43 10.02 -4.02
CA ILE A 96 8.94 9.83 -5.38
C ILE A 96 10.43 9.46 -5.32
N ILE A 97 11.23 10.21 -4.54
CA ILE A 97 12.65 9.92 -4.28
C ILE A 97 12.80 8.53 -3.63
N GLY A 98 11.90 8.19 -2.71
CA GLY A 98 11.85 6.89 -2.06
C GLY A 98 11.67 5.72 -3.04
N SER A 99 11.08 5.98 -4.20
CA SER A 99 10.87 4.98 -5.26
C SER A 99 12.03 4.89 -6.25
N PHE A 100 12.99 5.83 -6.26
CA PHE A 100 14.03 5.93 -7.29
C PHE A 100 14.89 4.67 -7.40
N THR A 101 15.34 4.08 -6.30
CA THR A 101 16.09 2.81 -6.36
C THR A 101 15.31 1.69 -7.04
N LEU A 102 14.00 1.59 -6.81
CA LEU A 102 13.19 0.55 -7.43
C LEU A 102 13.01 0.82 -8.92
N ILE A 103 12.73 2.07 -9.28
CA ILE A 103 12.59 2.55 -10.66
C ILE A 103 13.89 2.40 -11.45
N ALA A 104 15.04 2.70 -10.85
CA ALA A 104 16.36 2.61 -11.48
C ALA A 104 16.71 1.19 -11.94
N ARG A 105 16.05 0.16 -11.40
CA ARG A 105 16.20 -1.25 -11.81
C ARG A 105 15.32 -1.63 -13.00
N THR A 106 14.51 -0.72 -13.53
CA THR A 106 13.56 -0.98 -14.60
C THR A 106 13.90 -0.19 -15.87
N LYS A 107 13.47 -0.69 -17.03
CA LYS A 107 13.52 0.06 -18.29
C LYS A 107 12.37 1.08 -18.34
N TRP A 108 12.56 2.18 -19.08
CA TRP A 108 11.56 3.25 -19.19
C TRP A 108 10.22 2.81 -19.82
N VAL A 109 10.23 1.84 -20.75
CA VAL A 109 9.01 1.35 -21.41
C VAL A 109 8.06 0.65 -20.41
N PRO A 110 8.49 -0.37 -19.64
CA PRO A 110 7.67 -0.95 -18.57
C PRO A 110 7.15 0.09 -17.58
N VAL A 111 7.96 1.07 -17.20
CA VAL A 111 7.54 2.15 -16.30
C VAL A 111 6.31 2.86 -16.84
N ILE A 112 6.31 3.26 -18.11
CA ILE A 112 5.17 3.93 -18.76
C ILE A 112 3.95 3.02 -18.83
N ILE A 113 4.12 1.78 -19.32
CA ILE A 113 3.01 0.85 -19.52
C ILE A 113 2.29 0.57 -18.20
N PHE A 114 3.03 0.17 -17.16
CA PHE A 114 2.44 -0.16 -15.87
C PHE A 114 1.92 1.08 -15.14
N PHE A 115 2.53 2.26 -15.35
CA PHE A 115 2.00 3.52 -14.84
C PHE A 115 0.60 3.77 -15.39
N PHE A 116 0.41 3.69 -16.71
CA PHE A 116 -0.91 3.88 -17.33
C PHE A 116 -1.93 2.82 -16.89
N VAL A 117 -1.53 1.54 -16.78
CA VAL A 117 -2.40 0.49 -16.25
C VAL A 117 -2.87 0.82 -14.83
N CYS A 118 -1.97 1.27 -13.95
CA CYS A 118 -2.33 1.64 -12.58
C CYS A 118 -3.24 2.89 -12.54
N VAL A 119 -2.97 3.90 -13.38
CA VAL A 119 -3.83 5.09 -13.48
C VAL A 119 -5.24 4.72 -13.94
N VAL A 120 -5.36 3.90 -15.00
CA VAL A 120 -6.67 3.41 -15.49
C VAL A 120 -7.40 2.64 -14.39
N LEU A 121 -6.69 1.77 -13.67
CA LEU A 121 -7.27 1.00 -12.57
C LEU A 121 -7.81 1.91 -11.46
N ILE A 122 -7.01 2.90 -11.01
CA ILE A 122 -7.46 3.90 -10.02
C ILE A 122 -8.69 4.65 -10.52
N VAL A 123 -8.68 5.13 -11.78
CA VAL A 123 -9.80 5.90 -12.34
C VAL A 123 -11.09 5.06 -12.36
N ILE A 124 -11.01 3.79 -12.78
CA ILE A 124 -12.16 2.89 -12.79
C ILE A 124 -12.74 2.75 -11.37
N PHE A 125 -11.90 2.47 -10.38
CA PHE A 125 -12.37 2.25 -9.01
C PHE A 125 -12.80 3.54 -8.30
N VAL A 126 -12.21 4.69 -8.63
CA VAL A 126 -12.74 5.99 -8.21
C VAL A 126 -14.17 6.14 -8.76
N ILE A 127 -14.37 5.96 -10.06
CA ILE A 127 -15.69 6.06 -10.73
C ILE A 127 -16.71 5.12 -10.07
N ILE A 128 -16.34 3.85 -9.87
CA ILE A 128 -17.19 2.87 -9.18
C ILE A 128 -17.54 3.38 -7.78
N GLY A 129 -16.56 3.89 -7.02
CA GLY A 129 -16.79 4.48 -5.70
C GLY A 129 -17.77 5.66 -5.72
N ILE A 130 -17.70 6.54 -6.72
CA ILE A 130 -18.63 7.68 -6.89
C ILE A 130 -20.06 7.19 -7.13
N PHE A 131 -20.23 6.19 -7.99
CA PHE A 131 -21.54 5.73 -8.46
C PHE A 131 -22.14 4.58 -7.65
N LEU A 132 -21.41 4.06 -6.65
CA LEU A 132 -21.89 2.94 -5.84
C LEU A 132 -23.21 3.31 -5.14
N PRO A 133 -24.24 2.44 -5.12
CA PRO A 133 -25.54 2.76 -4.52
C PRO A 133 -25.45 3.19 -3.05
N GLN A 134 -26.42 3.97 -2.57
CA GLN A 134 -26.52 4.37 -1.14
C GLN A 134 -26.60 3.19 -0.17
N LYS A 135 -27.19 2.07 -0.63
CA LYS A 135 -27.27 0.82 0.14
C LYS A 135 -25.91 0.15 0.38
N LEU A 136 -24.90 0.49 -0.43
CA LEU A 136 -23.54 -0.01 -0.35
C LEU A 136 -22.62 1.14 0.06
N ASP A 137 -22.86 1.70 1.24
CA ASP A 137 -22.01 2.75 1.81
C ASP A 137 -20.80 2.11 2.51
N LEU A 138 -19.61 2.21 1.90
CA LEU A 138 -18.38 1.68 2.48
C LEU A 138 -17.95 2.51 3.70
N THR A 139 -18.38 3.77 3.79
CA THR A 139 -18.03 4.66 4.90
C THR A 139 -18.72 4.28 6.20
N LEU A 140 -19.93 3.70 6.11
CA LEU A 140 -20.65 3.14 7.24
C LEU A 140 -20.00 1.84 7.74
N HIS A 141 -19.46 1.04 6.83
CA HIS A 141 -18.90 -0.29 7.11
C HIS A 141 -17.36 -0.30 7.10
N VAL A 142 -16.74 0.80 7.50
CA VAL A 142 -15.27 0.94 7.50
C VAL A 142 -14.57 -0.15 8.33
N ALA A 143 -15.17 -0.57 9.44
CA ALA A 143 -14.63 -1.67 10.27
C ALA A 143 -14.57 -3.00 9.50
N LEU A 144 -15.59 -3.30 8.69
CA LEU A 144 -15.60 -4.50 7.84
C LEU A 144 -14.50 -4.41 6.77
N LEU A 145 -14.26 -3.22 6.21
CA LEU A 145 -13.18 -2.96 5.26
C LEU A 145 -11.81 -3.31 5.87
N PHE A 146 -11.57 -2.89 7.11
CA PHE A 146 -10.33 -3.22 7.84
C PHE A 146 -10.19 -4.71 8.14
N ILE A 147 -11.28 -5.40 8.51
CA ILE A 147 -11.26 -6.85 8.75
C ILE A 147 -10.91 -7.59 7.45
N VAL A 148 -11.57 -7.26 6.34
CA VAL A 148 -11.29 -7.87 5.03
C VAL A 148 -9.87 -7.56 4.57
N ALA A 149 -9.41 -6.32 4.73
CA ALA A 149 -8.03 -5.92 4.43
C ALA A 149 -7.00 -6.73 5.23
N PHE A 150 -7.27 -6.96 6.52
CA PHE A 150 -6.41 -7.76 7.38
C PHE A 150 -6.35 -9.23 6.92
N LEU A 151 -7.49 -9.83 6.54
CA LEU A 151 -7.52 -11.19 6.00
C LEU A 151 -6.73 -11.32 4.69
N PHE A 152 -6.88 -10.37 3.76
CA PHE A 152 -6.10 -10.36 2.53
C PHE A 152 -4.61 -10.08 2.76
N LEU A 153 -4.26 -9.25 3.76
CA LEU A 153 -2.88 -9.06 4.18
C LEU A 153 -2.26 -10.35 4.70
N LEU A 154 -2.99 -11.12 5.52
CA LEU A 154 -2.50 -12.41 6.03
C LEU A 154 -2.21 -13.39 4.89
N ILE A 155 -3.13 -13.50 3.93
CA ILE A 155 -2.94 -14.33 2.72
C ILE A 155 -1.73 -13.84 1.91
N ALA A 156 -1.61 -12.52 1.72
CA ALA A 156 -0.50 -11.92 0.98
C ALA A 156 0.85 -12.22 1.63
N VAL A 157 0.97 -12.02 2.96
CA VAL A 157 2.20 -12.30 3.71
C VAL A 157 2.58 -13.78 3.61
N TYR A 158 1.61 -14.70 3.71
CA TYR A 158 1.87 -16.13 3.54
C TYR A 158 2.46 -16.46 2.17
N PHE A 159 1.85 -15.97 1.07
CA PHE A 159 2.35 -16.22 -0.28
C PHE A 159 3.67 -15.50 -0.58
N LEU A 160 3.90 -14.32 0.02
CA LEU A 160 5.18 -13.63 -0.06
C LEU A 160 6.31 -14.45 0.59
N MET A 161 6.06 -15.01 1.78
CA MET A 161 7.03 -15.89 2.43
C MET A 161 7.27 -17.17 1.62
N LEU A 162 6.20 -17.76 1.07
CA LEU A 162 6.31 -18.94 0.21
C LEU A 162 7.14 -18.65 -1.05
N HIS A 163 6.97 -17.47 -1.67
CA HIS A 163 7.79 -17.01 -2.78
C HIS A 163 9.30 -16.95 -2.44
N PHE A 164 9.67 -16.58 -1.21
CA PHE A 164 11.08 -16.53 -0.81
C PHE A 164 11.70 -17.89 -0.44
N ILE A 165 10.87 -18.82 0.03
CA ILE A 165 11.29 -20.15 0.48
C ILE A 165 11.41 -21.11 -0.70
N GLU A 166 10.38 -21.18 -1.54
CA GLU A 166 10.27 -22.18 -2.60
C GLU A 166 10.55 -21.58 -3.98
N PRO A 167 11.76 -21.79 -4.54
CA PRO A 167 12.09 -21.25 -5.85
C PRO A 167 11.31 -21.93 -6.99
N ALA A 168 10.81 -23.16 -6.81
CA ALA A 168 10.10 -23.88 -7.87
C ALA A 168 8.76 -23.26 -8.27
N ILE A 169 8.19 -22.40 -7.42
CA ILE A 169 6.90 -21.74 -7.65
C ILE A 169 7.03 -20.27 -8.06
N LEU A 170 8.25 -19.77 -8.31
CA LEU A 170 8.42 -18.50 -9.02
C LEU A 170 7.99 -18.70 -10.47
N PRO A 171 7.06 -17.89 -11.03
CA PRO A 171 6.57 -16.59 -10.56
C PRO A 171 5.15 -16.58 -9.92
N TYR A 172 4.49 -17.74 -9.84
CA TYR A 172 3.09 -17.86 -9.44
C TYR A 172 2.82 -17.39 -8.00
N ALA A 173 3.73 -17.65 -7.06
CA ALA A 173 3.57 -17.22 -5.68
C ALA A 173 3.52 -15.69 -5.52
N TYR A 174 4.24 -14.94 -6.37
CA TYR A 174 4.18 -13.48 -6.34
C TYR A 174 2.84 -12.95 -6.84
N ILE A 175 2.23 -13.58 -7.85
CA ILE A 175 0.87 -13.25 -8.30
C ILE A 175 -0.12 -13.39 -7.14
N LEU A 176 -0.02 -14.49 -6.39
CA LEU A 176 -0.89 -14.77 -5.25
C LEU A 176 -0.66 -13.83 -4.05
N PHE A 177 0.52 -13.23 -3.93
CA PHE A 177 0.79 -12.12 -3.00
C PHE A 177 0.18 -10.81 -3.50
N GLN A 178 0.36 -10.49 -4.78
CA GLN A 178 -0.03 -9.20 -5.35
C GLN A 178 -1.55 -9.02 -5.44
N ILE A 179 -2.29 -10.05 -5.86
CA ILE A 179 -3.74 -9.96 -6.09
C ILE A 179 -4.48 -9.51 -4.82
N PRO A 180 -4.31 -10.17 -3.65
CA PRO A 180 -4.99 -9.76 -2.42
C PRO A 180 -4.70 -8.32 -1.99
N ILE A 181 -3.43 -7.86 -2.08
CA ILE A 181 -3.09 -6.47 -1.76
C ILE A 181 -3.74 -5.51 -2.77
N THR A 182 -3.69 -5.83 -4.06
CA THR A 182 -4.32 -4.98 -5.09
C THR A 182 -5.83 -4.86 -4.85
N ILE A 183 -6.53 -5.96 -4.58
CA ILE A 183 -7.96 -5.97 -4.24
C ILE A 183 -8.23 -5.11 -2.99
N THR A 184 -7.40 -5.24 -1.95
CA THR A 184 -7.50 -4.44 -0.73
C THR A 184 -7.39 -2.95 -1.04
N MET A 185 -6.40 -2.54 -1.83
CA MET A 185 -6.22 -1.14 -2.22
C MET A 185 -7.39 -0.65 -3.08
N MET A 186 -7.94 -1.47 -3.98
CA MET A 186 -9.12 -1.13 -4.76
C MET A 186 -10.33 -0.79 -3.89
N PHE A 187 -10.53 -1.54 -2.80
CA PHE A 187 -11.57 -1.25 -1.81
C PHE A 187 -11.34 0.08 -1.09
N PHE A 188 -10.09 0.37 -0.69
CA PHE A 188 -9.76 1.66 -0.08
C PHE A 188 -9.92 2.83 -1.05
N VAL A 189 -9.56 2.68 -2.33
CA VAL A 189 -9.78 3.70 -3.37
C VAL A 189 -11.27 4.03 -3.52
N MET A 190 -12.15 3.02 -3.54
CA MET A 190 -13.60 3.22 -3.56
C MET A 190 -14.09 3.94 -2.30
N TYR A 191 -13.63 3.51 -1.12
CA TYR A 191 -13.93 4.15 0.15
C TYR A 191 -13.51 5.63 0.15
N HIS A 192 -12.28 5.93 -0.28
CA HIS A 192 -11.78 7.31 -0.36
C HIS A 192 -12.56 8.14 -1.36
N ALA A 193 -12.91 7.60 -2.54
CA ALA A 193 -13.76 8.27 -3.51
C ALA A 193 -15.15 8.63 -2.94
N GLN A 194 -15.73 7.78 -2.09
CA GLN A 194 -16.98 8.08 -1.37
C GLN A 194 -16.78 9.21 -0.36
N THR A 195 -15.74 9.16 0.48
CA THR A 195 -15.47 10.22 1.47
C THR A 195 -15.18 11.59 0.82
N ILE A 196 -14.57 11.61 -0.36
CA ILE A 196 -14.24 12.83 -1.11
C ILE A 196 -15.50 13.46 -1.72
N ASN A 197 -16.37 12.64 -2.33
CA ASN A 197 -17.60 13.12 -2.97
C ASN A 197 -18.75 13.40 -1.98
N GLY A 198 -18.67 12.87 -0.76
CA GLY A 198 -19.62 13.15 0.33
C GLY A 198 -20.98 12.47 0.14
N SER A 199 -22.00 12.98 0.84
CA SER A 199 -23.37 12.41 0.91
C SER A 199 -23.47 10.99 1.50
N ARG A 200 -22.52 10.65 2.38
CA ARG A 200 -22.34 9.33 3.00
C ARG A 200 -22.14 9.44 4.52
N PHE A 201 -22.12 8.32 5.22
CA PHE A 201 -21.97 8.29 6.68
C PHE A 201 -20.73 9.06 7.17
N ALA A 202 -19.59 8.90 6.49
CA ALA A 202 -18.40 9.71 6.74
C ALA A 202 -18.00 10.49 5.48
N GLU A 203 -17.72 11.78 5.67
CA GLU A 203 -17.23 12.66 4.62
C GLU A 203 -15.97 13.40 5.05
N MET A 204 -15.07 13.59 4.10
CA MET A 204 -13.86 14.37 4.33
C MET A 204 -14.22 15.87 4.39
N ARG A 205 -13.53 16.64 5.24
CA ARG A 205 -13.80 18.07 5.41
C ARG A 205 -13.40 18.84 4.14
N LEU A 206 -14.14 19.90 3.82
CA LEU A 206 -13.92 20.69 2.60
C LEU A 206 -12.54 21.39 2.53
N HIS A 207 -11.83 21.53 3.65
CA HIS A 207 -10.48 22.11 3.67
C HIS A 207 -9.36 21.07 3.53
N ASP A 208 -9.67 19.77 3.65
CA ASP A 208 -8.68 18.68 3.66
C ASP A 208 -8.32 18.19 2.24
N TYR A 209 -8.38 19.06 1.22
CA TYR A 209 -8.17 18.64 -0.18
C TYR A 209 -6.76 18.08 -0.44
N CYS A 210 -5.75 18.64 0.23
CA CYS A 210 -4.38 18.11 0.22
C CYS A 210 -4.34 16.68 0.73
N LEU A 211 -5.02 16.41 1.85
CA LEU A 211 -5.07 15.09 2.47
C LEU A 211 -5.70 14.05 1.55
N GLY A 212 -6.85 14.35 0.95
CA GLY A 212 -7.51 13.42 0.02
C GLY A 212 -6.65 13.11 -1.19
N SER A 213 -5.96 14.13 -1.74
CA SER A 213 -5.05 13.92 -2.87
C SER A 213 -3.84 13.06 -2.50
N LEU A 214 -3.29 13.24 -1.29
CA LEU A 214 -2.17 12.45 -0.78
C LEU A 214 -2.59 11.00 -0.55
N ILE A 215 -3.75 10.75 0.05
CA ILE A 215 -4.24 9.40 0.30
C ILE A 215 -4.40 8.64 -1.03
N LEU A 216 -5.07 9.23 -2.02
CA LEU A 216 -5.21 8.60 -3.34
C LEU A 216 -3.86 8.40 -4.06
N PHE A 217 -2.90 9.30 -3.85
CA PHE A 217 -1.55 9.14 -4.39
C PHE A 217 -0.81 7.97 -3.71
N HIS A 218 -0.96 7.78 -2.40
CA HIS A 218 -0.41 6.61 -1.71
C HIS A 218 -1.07 5.30 -2.16
N ASP A 219 -2.39 5.30 -2.37
CA ASP A 219 -3.08 4.15 -2.94
C ASP A 219 -2.50 3.77 -4.29
N PHE A 220 -2.33 4.76 -5.17
CA PHE A 220 -1.66 4.59 -6.47
C PHE A 220 -0.24 4.03 -6.32
N LEU A 221 0.59 4.61 -5.44
CA LEU A 221 1.97 4.18 -5.24
C LEU A 221 2.07 2.72 -4.82
N ILE A 222 1.23 2.28 -3.87
CA ILE A 222 1.24 0.89 -3.41
C ILE A 222 0.92 -0.06 -4.55
N ILE A 223 -0.13 0.23 -5.34
CA ILE A 223 -0.50 -0.59 -6.49
C ILE A 223 0.63 -0.60 -7.52
N TYR A 224 1.20 0.56 -7.82
CA TYR A 224 2.29 0.68 -8.79
C TYR A 224 3.54 -0.08 -8.33
N TRP A 225 3.94 0.02 -7.07
CA TRP A 225 5.10 -0.71 -6.53
C TRP A 225 4.94 -2.23 -6.64
N LEU A 226 3.73 -2.76 -6.44
CA LEU A 226 3.47 -4.18 -6.65
C LEU A 226 3.76 -4.64 -8.09
N THR A 227 3.63 -3.74 -9.07
CA THR A 227 3.94 -4.05 -10.47
C THR A 227 5.43 -4.10 -10.78
N LEU A 228 6.30 -3.50 -9.95
CA LEU A 228 7.73 -3.38 -10.22
C LEU A 228 8.43 -4.74 -10.30
N TYR A 229 7.93 -5.74 -9.59
CA TYR A 229 8.40 -7.12 -9.74
C TYR A 229 8.26 -7.60 -11.19
N TRP A 230 7.14 -7.33 -11.85
CA TRP A 230 6.91 -7.72 -13.25
C TRP A 230 7.67 -6.86 -14.24
N GLN A 231 7.88 -5.58 -13.92
CA GLN A 231 8.72 -4.70 -14.74
C GLN A 231 10.17 -5.19 -14.77
N PHE A 232 10.68 -5.64 -13.61
CA PHE A 232 12.02 -6.23 -13.51
C PHE A 232 12.07 -7.64 -14.11
N PHE A 233 11.18 -8.55 -13.70
CA PHE A 233 11.19 -9.95 -14.14
C PHE A 233 10.83 -10.10 -15.62
N GLY A 234 9.92 -9.29 -16.14
CA GLY A 234 9.59 -9.25 -17.57
C GLY A 234 10.75 -8.76 -18.44
N THR A 235 11.63 -7.91 -17.89
CA THR A 235 12.89 -7.54 -18.55
C THR A 235 13.90 -8.70 -18.53
N LEU A 236 13.88 -9.53 -17.49
CA LEU A 236 14.78 -10.68 -17.33
C LEU A 236 14.37 -11.89 -18.19
N MET A 237 13.07 -12.09 -18.42
CA MET A 237 12.50 -13.27 -19.09
C MET A 237 12.01 -13.00 -20.52
N GLY A 238 11.93 -11.75 -20.95
CA GLY A 238 11.52 -11.39 -22.31
C GLY A 238 12.62 -11.69 -23.34
N PRO A 239 12.30 -12.28 -24.52
CA PRO A 239 13.18 -12.23 -25.68
C PRO A 239 13.50 -10.76 -26.05
N PRO A 240 14.50 -10.47 -26.92
CA PRO A 240 14.93 -9.10 -27.26
C PRO A 240 13.89 -8.30 -28.07
N TYR A 241 12.61 -8.67 -28.03
CA TYR A 241 11.52 -8.09 -28.81
C TYR A 241 11.28 -6.60 -28.51
N TRP A 242 11.58 -6.15 -27.29
CA TRP A 242 11.47 -4.74 -26.92
C TRP A 242 12.60 -3.87 -27.49
N ASP A 243 13.78 -4.44 -27.70
CA ASP A 243 14.88 -3.73 -28.33
C ASP A 243 14.70 -3.74 -29.87
N ASP A 244 14.15 -4.82 -30.45
CA ASP A 244 13.92 -4.98 -31.89
C ASP A 244 12.76 -4.10 -32.44
N LEU A 245 11.70 -3.89 -31.64
CA LEU A 245 10.59 -2.98 -31.98
C LEU A 245 11.06 -1.51 -32.10
N MET A 246 12.17 -1.14 -31.43
CA MET A 246 12.70 0.22 -31.39
C MET A 246 13.84 0.45 -32.39
N ILE A 247 14.55 -0.60 -32.82
CA ILE A 247 15.57 -0.51 -33.88
C ILE A 247 14.91 -0.43 -35.27
N THR A 248 13.72 -1.00 -35.45
CA THR A 248 13.04 -1.05 -36.75
C THR A 248 12.47 0.29 -37.23
N THR A 249 12.35 1.31 -36.35
CA THR A 249 11.85 2.65 -36.72
C THR A 249 12.94 3.68 -37.04
N THR A 250 14.21 3.35 -36.82
CA THR A 250 15.35 4.20 -37.17
C THR A 250 16.52 3.33 -37.59
N SER A 251 16.62 2.99 -38.88
CA SER A 251 17.84 2.68 -39.67
C SER A 251 17.59 1.65 -40.78
N THR A 252 16.77 1.96 -41.79
CA THR A 252 16.92 1.31 -43.11
C THR A 252 18.01 2.00 -43.92
N THR A 253 19.25 1.91 -43.46
CA THR A 253 20.50 1.95 -44.24
C THR A 253 21.66 1.84 -43.24
N ILE A 254 22.74 1.13 -43.60
CA ILE A 254 23.87 0.74 -42.74
C ILE A 254 23.64 -0.55 -41.91
N ALA A 255 22.97 -1.53 -42.50
CA ALA A 255 23.28 -2.93 -42.21
C ALA A 255 24.48 -3.34 -43.10
N HIS A 256 25.60 -3.75 -42.48
CA HIS A 256 26.53 -4.83 -42.92
C HIS A 256 28.01 -4.71 -42.50
N ALA A 257 28.46 -3.71 -41.72
CA ALA A 257 29.91 -3.58 -41.43
C ALA A 257 30.35 -3.58 -39.95
N ALA A 258 29.45 -3.64 -38.95
CA ALA A 258 29.82 -3.47 -37.53
C ALA A 258 29.66 -4.73 -36.66
N GLN A 259 29.51 -5.92 -37.25
CA GLN A 259 29.14 -7.15 -36.53
C GLN A 259 30.32 -7.92 -35.87
N ALA A 260 31.50 -7.33 -35.68
CA ALA A 260 32.67 -8.08 -35.19
C ALA A 260 33.38 -7.52 -33.94
N LYS A 261 32.97 -6.38 -33.36
CA LYS A 261 33.63 -5.85 -32.15
C LYS A 261 32.68 -5.01 -31.32
N PHE A 262 31.90 -5.65 -30.45
CA PHE A 262 31.51 -5.12 -29.12
C PHE A 262 30.59 -6.13 -28.44
N ASN A 263 31.15 -7.05 -27.65
CA ASN A 263 30.38 -7.73 -26.60
C ASN A 263 31.32 -8.31 -25.53
N PRO A 264 31.41 -7.68 -24.36
CA PRO A 264 31.68 -8.44 -23.15
C PRO A 264 30.74 -8.13 -21.96
N VAL A 265 29.66 -7.36 -22.15
CA VAL A 265 28.82 -6.92 -21.01
C VAL A 265 27.60 -7.82 -20.76
N TYR A 266 27.17 -8.62 -21.74
CA TYR A 266 26.00 -9.50 -21.59
C TYR A 266 26.27 -10.84 -20.87
N ASP A 267 27.53 -11.18 -20.57
CA ASP A 267 27.89 -12.47 -19.94
C ASP A 267 27.95 -12.40 -18.39
N MET A 268 27.95 -11.18 -17.81
CA MET A 268 28.05 -10.99 -16.35
C MET A 268 26.73 -11.23 -15.61
N ASP A 269 25.58 -11.03 -16.26
CA ASP A 269 24.27 -11.09 -15.59
C ASP A 269 23.64 -12.49 -15.64
N ALA A 270 23.90 -13.26 -16.71
CA ALA A 270 23.57 -14.69 -16.74
C ALA A 270 24.42 -15.49 -15.73
N PHE A 271 25.69 -15.10 -15.56
CA PHE A 271 26.59 -15.69 -14.57
C PHE A 271 26.14 -15.40 -13.12
N LYS A 272 25.68 -14.18 -12.82
CA LYS A 272 25.18 -13.82 -11.48
C LYS A 272 23.85 -14.47 -11.11
N LEU A 273 22.94 -14.67 -12.07
CA LEU A 273 21.69 -15.40 -11.81
C LEU A 273 22.00 -16.86 -11.49
N ASN A 274 22.88 -17.50 -12.29
CA ASN A 274 23.27 -18.89 -12.08
C ASN A 274 24.10 -19.07 -10.80
N ASP A 275 24.95 -18.11 -10.41
CA ASP A 275 25.66 -18.13 -9.13
C ASP A 275 24.74 -17.88 -7.94
N PHE A 276 23.72 -17.01 -8.06
CA PHE A 276 22.72 -16.82 -7.00
C PHE A 276 21.90 -18.10 -6.75
N PHE A 277 21.52 -18.83 -7.82
CA PHE A 277 20.85 -20.14 -7.70
C PHE A 277 21.80 -21.26 -7.25
N ASN A 278 23.06 -21.30 -7.72
CA ASN A 278 24.04 -22.33 -7.35
C ASN A 278 24.61 -22.18 -5.93
N MET A 279 24.73 -20.95 -5.42
CA MET A 279 25.20 -20.69 -4.06
C MET A 279 24.17 -21.12 -3.01
N ARG A 280 22.88 -21.15 -3.36
CA ARG A 280 21.79 -21.67 -2.50
C ARG A 280 21.73 -23.20 -2.50
N HIS A 281 21.98 -23.86 -3.64
CA HIS A 281 22.00 -25.33 -3.72
C HIS A 281 23.20 -25.99 -3.02
N ARG A 282 24.35 -25.31 -2.91
CA ARG A 282 25.53 -25.88 -2.24
C ARG A 282 25.40 -26.03 -0.72
N LYS A 283 24.48 -25.31 -0.05
CA LYS A 283 24.30 -25.41 1.41
C LYS A 283 23.49 -26.62 1.88
N PHE A 284 22.75 -27.30 1.00
CA PHE A 284 21.95 -28.49 1.35
C PHE A 284 22.58 -29.83 0.94
N ARG A 285 23.81 -29.82 0.40
CA ARG A 285 24.48 -31.04 -0.07
C ARG A 285 25.85 -31.21 0.58
N HIS A 286 25.92 -31.21 1.91
CA HIS A 286 27.07 -31.77 2.61
C HIS A 286 26.63 -32.62 3.80
N LYS A 287 27.08 -33.89 3.75
CA LYS A 287 26.99 -35.00 4.73
C LYS A 287 25.65 -35.73 4.86
N ILE A 288 25.39 -36.63 3.91
CA ILE A 288 25.06 -38.02 4.27
C ILE A 288 26.19 -38.88 3.70
N LYS A 289 27.10 -39.28 4.58
CA LYS A 289 28.12 -40.30 4.29
C LYS A 289 27.53 -41.59 4.85
N SER A 290 27.05 -42.48 3.99
CA SER A 290 26.57 -43.79 4.43
C SER A 290 27.77 -44.62 4.87
N ASN A 291 27.91 -44.83 6.17
CA ASN A 291 28.64 -45.97 6.69
C ASN A 291 27.59 -47.04 6.98
N ASP A 292 27.79 -48.16 6.32
CA ASP A 292 27.06 -49.41 6.45
C ASP A 292 27.57 -50.09 7.73
N GLU A 293 26.77 -50.09 8.80
CA GLU A 293 26.98 -50.95 9.96
C GLU A 293 25.62 -51.19 10.64
N THR A 294 25.12 -52.40 10.44
CA THR A 294 23.89 -52.95 11.01
C THR A 294 24.06 -53.15 12.52
N THR A 295 23.31 -52.38 13.31
CA THR A 295 22.98 -52.75 14.70
C THR A 295 21.50 -52.50 14.92
N GLU A 296 20.77 -53.60 15.04
CA GLU A 296 19.35 -53.64 15.40
C GLU A 296 19.18 -53.09 16.82
N ILE A 297 18.36 -52.06 16.98
CA ILE A 297 17.93 -51.55 18.28
C ILE A 297 16.43 -51.84 18.37
N PRO A 298 15.97 -52.65 19.34
CA PRO A 298 14.55 -52.93 19.51
C PRO A 298 13.81 -51.69 20.01
N ILE A 299 12.70 -51.38 19.34
CA ILE A 299 11.75 -50.33 19.73
C ILE A 299 10.97 -50.86 20.95
N THR A 300 11.35 -50.44 22.16
CA THR A 300 10.53 -50.62 23.36
C THR A 300 9.64 -49.39 23.55
N LEU A 301 8.34 -49.64 23.54
CA LEU A 301 7.24 -48.70 23.61
C LEU A 301 6.94 -48.33 25.09
N ASP A 302 7.83 -47.57 25.73
CA ASP A 302 7.72 -47.21 27.16
C ASP A 302 7.73 -45.69 27.40
N PHE A 303 6.84 -44.95 26.74
CA PHE A 303 6.55 -43.56 27.10
C PHE A 303 5.04 -43.31 27.12
N MET A 304 4.36 -43.94 28.08
CA MET A 304 3.01 -43.54 28.51
C MET A 304 2.64 -44.25 29.80
N LYS A 305 3.22 -43.81 30.92
CA LYS A 305 2.72 -43.98 32.28
C LYS A 305 3.50 -43.02 33.15
N ASP A 306 2.83 -42.47 34.15
CA ASP A 306 3.30 -41.42 35.08
C ASP A 306 3.00 -40.01 34.59
N ASP A 307 1.74 -39.61 34.75
CA ASP A 307 1.38 -38.27 35.27
C ASP A 307 -0.14 -38.15 35.50
N MET A 308 -0.69 -39.06 36.31
CA MET A 308 -1.97 -38.82 36.97
C MET A 308 -1.92 -39.36 38.40
N SER A 309 -1.58 -38.47 39.34
CA SER A 309 -1.99 -38.62 40.73
C SER A 309 -2.40 -37.27 41.29
N THR A 310 -3.60 -37.26 41.83
CA THR A 310 -4.35 -36.17 42.46
C THR A 310 -3.89 -35.87 43.89
N ASP A 311 -4.11 -34.61 44.27
CA ASP A 311 -4.25 -34.04 45.62
C ASP A 311 -3.00 -33.68 46.45
N PRO A 312 -3.11 -32.75 47.44
CA PRO A 312 -3.80 -31.46 47.43
C PRO A 312 -2.92 -30.30 47.97
N ASN A 313 -3.38 -29.06 47.74
CA ASN A 313 -2.88 -27.79 48.31
C ASN A 313 -2.74 -27.87 49.85
N PRO A 314 -1.74 -27.22 50.50
CA PRO A 314 -2.00 -25.83 50.92
C PRO A 314 -0.78 -24.90 50.96
N SER A 315 -1.07 -23.64 50.63
CA SER A 315 -0.63 -22.42 51.34
C SER A 315 0.53 -21.59 50.77
N LYS A 316 0.18 -20.31 50.58
CA LYS A 316 0.97 -19.10 50.87
C LYS A 316 2.19 -18.83 49.99
N ASP A 317 2.02 -17.89 49.05
CA ASP A 317 2.61 -16.54 49.13
C ASP A 317 2.21 -15.74 47.88
N LYS A 318 1.21 -14.86 48.01
CA LYS A 318 1.36 -13.39 48.06
C LYS A 318 2.12 -12.80 46.87
N TRP A 319 1.37 -12.47 45.82
CA TRP A 319 1.71 -11.40 44.88
C TRP A 319 0.61 -10.34 44.91
N PRO A 320 0.93 -9.05 45.08
CA PRO A 320 -0.06 -8.00 45.23
C PRO A 320 -0.68 -7.59 43.88
N TYR A 321 -2.01 -7.52 43.89
CA TYR A 321 -2.85 -6.99 42.83
C TYR A 321 -2.56 -5.49 42.62
N PHE A 322 -2.04 -5.14 41.45
CA PHE A 322 -2.14 -3.81 40.88
C PHE A 322 -3.44 -3.78 40.07
N PHE A 323 -4.29 -2.79 40.32
CA PHE A 323 -5.59 -2.53 39.68
C PHE A 323 -6.82 -3.25 40.27
N GLU A 324 -7.29 -2.72 41.41
CA GLU A 324 -8.73 -2.49 41.60
C GLU A 324 -8.96 -1.03 42.03
N PRO A 325 -10.10 -0.41 41.65
CA PRO A 325 -10.40 0.99 41.89
C PRO A 325 -11.08 1.20 43.25
N ASP A 326 -10.59 2.15 44.04
CA ASP A 326 -11.23 2.54 45.29
C ASP A 326 -12.55 3.28 45.04
N ALA A 327 -13.59 2.79 45.73
CA ALA A 327 -14.89 3.42 45.86
C ALA A 327 -14.94 4.29 47.14
N ASN A 328 -15.72 5.38 47.04
CA ASN A 328 -16.17 6.31 48.09
C ASN A 328 -15.20 7.38 48.60
N GLU A 329 -15.37 8.58 48.04
CA GLU A 329 -15.43 9.78 48.89
C GLU A 329 -16.55 10.72 48.41
N LYS A 330 -17.20 11.34 49.40
CA LYS A 330 -18.52 11.96 49.38
C LYS A 330 -18.47 13.46 49.06
N ASP A 331 -19.59 13.94 48.53
CA ASP A 331 -20.22 15.26 48.69
C ASP A 331 -19.51 16.54 48.18
N ILE A 332 -20.35 17.48 47.68
CA ILE A 332 -20.17 18.94 47.39
C ILE A 332 -20.32 19.29 45.87
N PRO A 333 -21.07 20.34 45.46
CA PRO A 333 -22.47 20.23 45.02
C PRO A 333 -22.69 20.66 43.55
N LEU A 334 -23.93 20.47 43.09
CA LEU A 334 -24.46 20.91 41.80
C LEU A 334 -24.05 22.34 41.42
N LYS A 335 -23.56 22.48 40.19
CA LYS A 335 -23.53 23.75 39.45
C LYS A 335 -24.22 23.51 38.10
N ASP A 336 -25.35 24.18 37.90
CA ASP A 336 -26.09 24.19 36.63
C ASP A 336 -25.19 24.55 35.44
N PRO A 337 -25.37 23.86 34.31
CA PRO A 337 -25.22 24.45 33.01
C PRO A 337 -26.54 24.27 32.25
N ASP A 338 -27.46 25.18 32.52
CA ASP A 338 -28.39 25.61 31.49
C ASP A 338 -27.56 26.18 30.32
N GLN A 339 -27.97 25.89 29.08
CA GLN A 339 -27.38 26.32 27.80
C GLN A 339 -26.14 25.56 27.29
N SER A 340 -26.37 24.55 26.43
CA SER A 340 -25.84 24.51 25.04
C SER A 340 -26.00 23.12 24.40
N ALA A 341 -27.22 22.77 24.00
CA ALA A 341 -27.46 21.75 22.99
C ALA A 341 -28.76 22.09 22.25
N GLN A 342 -28.65 22.87 21.17
CA GLN A 342 -29.73 22.97 20.19
C GLN A 342 -29.77 21.67 19.40
N GLU A 343 -30.62 20.76 19.87
CA GLU A 343 -31.09 19.59 19.14
C GLU A 343 -32.17 20.06 18.15
N TYR A 344 -31.91 19.94 16.84
CA TYR A 344 -32.94 20.15 15.81
C TYR A 344 -33.91 18.97 15.85
N VAL A 345 -34.91 19.05 16.73
CA VAL A 345 -36.08 18.17 16.70
C VAL A 345 -37.07 18.73 15.69
N LEU A 346 -37.26 18.01 14.59
CA LEU A 346 -38.37 18.23 13.65
C LEU A 346 -39.66 17.73 14.32
N GLU A 347 -40.51 18.65 14.78
CA GLU A 347 -41.89 18.30 15.14
C GLU A 347 -42.69 17.93 13.89
N PRO A 348 -43.50 16.86 13.93
CA PRO A 348 -44.44 16.55 12.86
C PRO A 348 -45.66 17.48 12.91
N ASP A 349 -45.97 18.04 11.73
CA ASP A 349 -47.10 18.91 11.43
C ASP A 349 -48.45 18.27 11.82
N LYS A 350 -49.09 18.79 12.87
CA LYS A 350 -50.45 18.44 13.30
C LYS A 350 -51.50 19.29 12.59
N SER A 351 -51.52 19.28 11.26
CA SER A 351 -52.59 19.91 10.47
C SER A 351 -53.30 18.98 9.49
N MET A 352 -53.29 17.66 9.75
CA MET A 352 -54.25 16.73 9.16
C MET A 352 -54.74 15.70 10.19
N ALA A 353 -55.70 16.11 11.02
CA ALA A 353 -56.66 15.19 11.65
C ALA A 353 -57.94 15.96 12.02
N ASN A 354 -58.99 15.67 11.24
CA ASN A 354 -60.41 16.04 11.36
C ASN A 354 -60.84 17.45 10.97
#